data_AF-A0A7Y2PJH2-F1
#
_entry.id   AF-A0A7Y2PJH2-F1
#
_cell.length_a   1.000
_cell.length_b   1.000
_cell.length_c   1.000
_cell.angle_alpha   90.00
_cell.angle_beta   90.00
_cell.angle_gamma   90.00
#
_symmetry.space_group_name_H-M   'P 1'
#
loop_
_entity.id
_entity.type
_entity.pdbx_description
1 polymer ?
#
loop_
_entity_poly.entity_id
_entity_poly.type
_entity_poly.pdbx_seq_one_letter_code
_entity_poly.pdbx_strand_id
1 'polypeptide(L)' 'MSDLYGLLDALDQADSNNVAVVLATVVKVEGSAYRRPGARMLIPRDGQAVGTVSGGCLEQELVRKAWWLT' A
#
# COMPACT_ATOMS: atom_id res chain seq x y z
N MET A 1 -11.52 9.85 4.76
CA MET A 1 -11.49 9.19 6.09
C MET A 1 -11.54 7.67 5.95
N SER A 2 -12.33 7.13 5.01
CA SER A 2 -12.39 5.70 4.66
C SER A 2 -11.03 5.02 4.42
N ASP A 3 -10.12 5.70 3.72
CA ASP A 3 -8.86 5.08 3.27
C ASP A 3 -7.93 4.72 4.44
N LEU A 4 -7.95 5.49 5.54
CA LEU A 4 -7.13 5.19 6.71
C LEU A 4 -7.70 3.99 7.48
N TYR A 5 -9.01 3.95 7.69
CA TYR A 5 -9.65 2.83 8.37
C TYR A 5 -9.47 1.53 7.60
N GLY A 6 -9.63 1.55 6.27
CA GLY A 6 -9.38 0.36 5.45
C GLY A 6 -7.94 -0.17 5.56
N LEU A 7 -6.95 0.72 5.72
CA LEU A 7 -5.55 0.31 5.96
C LEU A 7 -5.36 -0.30 7.35
N LEU A 8 -6.00 0.26 8.37
CA LEU A 8 -5.94 -0.27 9.74
C LEU A 8 -6.63 -1.64 9.83
N ASP A 9 -7.81 -1.78 9.25
CA ASP A 9 -8.55 -3.06 9.21
C ASP A 9 -7.71 -4.14 8.48
N ALA A 10 -7.05 -3.78 7.39
CA ALA A 10 -6.18 -4.70 6.65
C ALA A 10 -4.91 -5.08 7.42
N LEU A 11 -4.35 -4.14 8.20
CA LEU A 11 -3.23 -4.41 9.10
C LEU A 11 -3.63 -5.36 10.22
N ASP A 12 -4.76 -5.10 10.89
CA ASP A 12 -5.29 -5.94 11.96
C ASP A 12 -5.58 -7.36 11.47
N GLN A 13 -6.12 -7.49 10.25
CA GLN A 13 -6.38 -8.78 9.62
C GLN A 13 -5.09 -9.51 9.23
N ALA A 14 -4.08 -8.80 8.73
CA ALA A 14 -2.79 -9.42 8.43
C ALA A 14 -2.09 -9.89 9.70
N ASP A 15 -2.10 -9.08 10.76
CA ASP A 15 -1.52 -9.43 12.07
C ASP A 15 -2.21 -10.66 12.67
N SER A 16 -3.55 -10.68 12.68
CA SER A 16 -4.35 -11.80 13.18
C SER A 16 -4.07 -13.11 12.43
N ASN A 17 -3.72 -13.03 11.14
CA ASN A 17 -3.40 -14.18 10.30
C ASN A 17 -1.89 -14.48 10.23
N ASN A 18 -1.06 -13.72 10.97
CA ASN A 18 0.40 -13.80 10.94
C ASN A 18 0.98 -13.66 9.51
N VAL A 19 0.38 -12.78 8.72
CA VAL A 19 0.75 -12.47 7.34
C VAL A 19 1.72 -11.29 7.34
N ALA A 20 2.89 -11.49 6.74
CA ALA A 20 3.82 -10.39 6.52
C ALA A 20 3.22 -9.36 5.56
N VAL A 21 3.47 -8.08 5.82
CA VAL A 21 2.99 -6.95 5.00
C VAL A 21 4.12 -5.98 4.65
N VAL A 22 3.98 -5.30 3.53
CA VAL A 22 4.77 -4.12 3.15
C VAL A 22 3.86 -2.89 3.11
N LEU A 23 4.26 -1.80 3.75
CA LEU A 23 3.56 -0.52 3.67
C LEU A 23 4.30 0.43 2.71
N ALA A 24 3.75 0.64 1.53
CA ALA A 24 4.24 1.64 0.59
C ALA A 24 3.66 3.02 0.95
N THR A 25 4.52 4.04 1.08
CA THR A 25 4.10 5.42 1.38
C THR A 25 4.71 6.38 0.37
N VAL A 26 3.90 7.27 -0.20
CA VAL A 26 4.41 8.39 -0.99
C VAL A 26 5.10 9.38 -0.06
N VAL A 27 6.41 9.50 -0.15
CA VAL A 27 7.20 10.42 0.70
C VAL A 27 7.39 11.80 0.06
N LYS A 28 7.42 11.86 -1.28
CA LYS A 28 7.61 13.08 -2.07
C LYS A 28 6.96 12.93 -3.43
N VAL A 29 6.54 14.05 -4.02
CA VAL A 29 6.10 14.17 -5.41
C VAL A 29 6.83 15.34 -6.06
N GLU A 30 7.26 15.17 -7.31
CA GLU A 30 7.76 16.25 -8.16
C GLU A 30 6.84 16.35 -9.39
N GLY A 31 6.34 17.55 -9.68
CA GLY A 31 5.35 17.77 -10.74
C GLY A 31 3.93 17.29 -10.38
N SER A 32 3.17 16.85 -11.39
CA SER A 32 1.78 16.42 -11.24
C SER A 32 1.69 14.95 -10.81
N ALA A 33 0.91 14.67 -9.77
CA ALA A 33 0.59 13.30 -9.36
C ALA A 33 -0.85 13.17 -8.89
N TYR A 34 -1.39 11.96 -9.03
CA TYR A 34 -2.75 11.62 -8.61
C TYR A 34 -2.91 11.62 -7.08
N ARG A 35 -1.92 11.06 -6.37
CA ARG A 35 -1.84 11.09 -4.91
C ARG A 35 -0.72 12.01 -4.45
N ARG A 36 -0.92 12.59 -3.27
CA ARG A 36 0.04 13.48 -2.60
C ARG A 36 0.88 12.71 -1.57
N PRO A 37 1.99 13.29 -1.08
CA PRO A 37 2.73 12.73 0.04
C PRO A 37 1.81 12.34 1.21
N GLY A 38 2.08 11.19 1.81
CA GLY A 38 1.25 10.57 2.85
C GLY A 38 0.17 9.61 2.33
N ALA A 39 -0.03 9.48 1.01
CA ALA A 39 -0.81 8.38 0.46
C ALA A 39 -0.09 7.05 0.71
N ARG A 40 -0.89 6.02 1.03
CA ARG A 40 -0.41 4.74 1.52
C ARG A 40 -1.10 3.59 0.81
N MET A 41 -0.36 2.50 0.65
CA MET A 41 -0.85 1.23 0.14
C MET A 41 -0.23 0.12 0.97
N LEU A 42 -1.07 -0.73 1.57
CA LEU A 42 -0.65 -1.93 2.28
C LEU A 42 -0.64 -3.10 1.31
N ILE A 43 0.45 -3.87 1.31
CA ILE A 43 0.68 -5.00 0.40
C ILE A 43 0.97 -6.24 1.25
N PRO A 44 -0.04 -7.08 1.52
CA PRO A 44 0.17 -8.39 2.15
C PRO A 44 1.03 -9.32 1.29
N ARG A 45 1.71 -10.28 1.92
CA ARG A 45 2.47 -11.33 1.22
C ARG A 45 1.53 -12.23 0.42
N ASP A 46 0.35 -12.45 0.97
CA ASP A 46 -0.77 -13.18 0.41
C ASP A 46 -2.05 -12.35 0.59
N GLY A 47 -2.70 -12.00 -0.52
CA GLY A 47 -3.95 -11.24 -0.51
C GLY A 47 -3.96 -10.04 -1.45
N GLN A 48 -4.99 -9.23 -1.32
CA GLN A 48 -5.14 -8.01 -2.12
C GLN A 48 -4.56 -6.81 -1.37
N ALA A 49 -3.90 -5.94 -2.14
CA ALA A 49 -3.42 -4.68 -1.60
C ALA A 49 -4.58 -3.73 -1.29
N VAL A 50 -4.41 -2.93 -0.23
CA VAL A 50 -5.40 -1.96 0.23
C VAL A 50 -4.81 -0.57 0.18
N GLY A 51 -5.58 0.40 -0.32
CA GLY A 51 -5.08 1.75 -0.56
C GLY A 51 -4.37 1.90 -1.91
N THR A 52 -3.98 3.13 -2.23
CA THR A 52 -3.33 3.47 -3.51
C THR A 52 -2.33 4.59 -3.29
N VAL A 53 -1.24 4.57 -4.05
CA VAL A 53 -0.20 5.61 -4.02
C VAL A 53 -0.15 6.41 -5.32
N SER A 54 -0.94 6.00 -6.30
CA SER A 54 -1.22 6.67 -7.56
C SER A 54 -2.72 6.44 -7.87
N GLY A 55 -3.07 6.24 -9.13
CA GLY A 55 -4.41 5.89 -9.58
C GLY A 55 -4.38 5.07 -10.88
N GLY A 56 -3.41 4.15 -11.04
CA GLY A 56 -3.20 3.49 -12.32
C GLY A 56 -2.36 2.21 -12.27
N CYS A 57 -1.51 2.00 -13.28
CA CYS A 57 -0.74 0.75 -13.42
C CYS A 57 0.41 0.60 -12.40
N LEU A 58 0.79 1.67 -11.71
CA LEU A 58 1.90 1.67 -10.75
C LEU A 58 1.64 0.72 -9.58
N GLU A 59 0.39 0.63 -9.12
CA GLU A 59 -0.04 -0.25 -8.05
C GLU A 59 0.35 -1.71 -8.32
N GLN A 60 0.17 -2.18 -9.56
CA GLN A 60 0.52 -3.56 -9.93
C GLN A 60 2.03 -3.81 -9.94
N GLU A 61 2.81 -2.82 -10.38
CA GLU A 61 4.28 -2.88 -10.32
C GLU A 61 4.77 -2.90 -8.88
N LEU A 62 4.14 -2.13 -7.98
CA LEU A 62 4.49 -2.15 -6.56
C LEU A 62 4.23 -3.52 -5.93
N VAL A 63 3.08 -4.15 -6.19
CA VAL A 63 2.80 -5.51 -5.70
C VAL A 63 3.85 -6.51 -6.18
N ARG A 64 4.29 -6.41 -7.45
CA ARG A 64 5.34 -7.28 -8.00
C ARG A 64 6.70 -7.09 -7.33
N LYS A 65 7.03 -5.86 -6.91
CA LYS A 65 8.37 -5.48 -6.43
C LYS A 65 8.50 -5.34 -4.92
N ALA A 66 7.39 -5.22 -4.19
CA ALA A 66 7.37 -4.92 -2.75
C ALA A 66 8.26 -5.86 -1.92
N TRP A 67 8.37 -7.11 -2.35
CA TRP A 67 9.06 -8.18 -1.66
C TRP A 67 10.46 -8.50 -2.20
N TRP A 68 10.98 -7.70 -3.15
CA TRP A 68 12.32 -7.90 -3.69
C TRP A 68 13.44 -7.55 -2.71
N LEU A 69 13.13 -6.74 -1.69
CA LEU A 69 14.10 -6.16 -0.75
C LEU A 69 14.02 -6.76 0.66
N THR A 70 13.26 -7.84 0.84
CA THR A 70 12.99 -8.49 2.14
C THR A 70 13.36 -9.97 2.06
#